data_AF-A0A8H7NLH2-F1
#
_entry.id   AF-A0A8H7NLH2-F1
#
_cell.length_a   1.000
_cell.length_b   1.000
_cell.length_c   1.000
_cell.angle_alpha   90.00
_cell.angle_beta   90.00
_cell.angle_gamma   90.00
#
_symmetry.space_group_name_H-M   'P 1'
#
loop_
_entity.id
_entity.type
_entity.pdbx_description
1 polymer ?
#
loop_
_entity_poly.entity_id
_entity_poly.type
_entity_poly.pdbx_seq_one_letter_code
_entity_poly.pdbx_strand_id
1 'polypeptide(L)'
;MSPSKPVIVLVPGAFHRPSSWNALAEGLRKQGYPVLTPPLAVCGEATDTKQLVGTTALDDVRIIHSNILPFLDNGRECVVVSHSYGSLPATLAVEGQTIEERAAKGLSGGIKAMVTIAGFSYPVRGKSIMGDDSEPPIMPYHVLEEEILHLQETAKPLFYSDLNQEGQDAAWENLSKAQSRASFCHFPQFITSDILITKTYILCEEDKAVDPVHQEAFAKIGQYHKV
;
A
#
# COMPACT_ATOMS: atom_id res chain seq x y z
N MET A 1 -7.42 -30.16 -13.76
CA MET A 1 -7.32 -29.60 -12.39
C MET A 1 -7.84 -28.18 -12.45
N SER A 2 -8.72 -27.76 -11.54
CA SER A 2 -9.12 -26.36 -11.45
C SER A 2 -7.89 -25.51 -11.12
N PRO A 3 -7.72 -24.31 -11.72
CA PRO A 3 -6.58 -23.47 -11.40
C PRO A 3 -6.56 -23.15 -9.90
N SER A 4 -5.38 -23.23 -9.29
CA SER A 4 -5.21 -22.91 -7.87
C SER A 4 -5.61 -21.46 -7.62
N LYS A 5 -6.26 -21.17 -6.48
CA LYS A 5 -6.56 -19.78 -6.10
C LYS A 5 -5.27 -18.94 -6.05
N PRO A 6 -5.31 -17.68 -6.51
CA PRO A 6 -4.16 -16.79 -6.41
C PRO A 6 -3.84 -16.51 -4.94
N VAL A 7 -2.57 -16.20 -4.68
CA VAL A 7 -2.15 -15.66 -3.38
C VAL A 7 -2.56 -14.20 -3.30
N ILE A 8 -3.24 -13.81 -2.22
CA ILE A 8 -3.63 -12.42 -1.99
C ILE A 8 -2.57 -11.76 -1.10
N VAL A 9 -2.08 -10.60 -1.51
CA VAL A 9 -1.05 -9.85 -0.79
C VAL A 9 -1.68 -8.54 -0.35
N LEU A 10 -1.89 -8.36 0.95
CA LEU A 10 -2.54 -7.17 1.52
C LEU A 10 -1.46 -6.21 2.05
N VAL A 11 -1.24 -5.11 1.33
CA VAL A 11 -0.22 -4.10 1.64
C VAL A 11 -0.89 -2.96 2.44
N PRO A 12 -0.52 -2.77 3.72
CA PRO A 12 -1.15 -1.75 4.57
C PRO A 12 -0.76 -0.32 4.16
N GLY A 13 -1.50 0.66 4.70
CA GLY A 13 -1.22 2.07 4.51
C GLY A 13 -0.19 2.61 5.50
N ALA A 14 0.03 3.93 5.45
CA ALA A 14 0.95 4.62 6.32
C ALA A 14 0.58 4.44 7.80
N PHE A 15 1.57 4.29 8.70
CA PHE A 15 1.39 4.10 10.15
C PHE A 15 0.68 2.81 10.59
N HIS A 16 0.21 1.98 9.65
CA HIS A 16 -0.58 0.78 9.94
C HIS A 16 0.29 -0.46 10.11
N ARG A 17 -0.23 -1.41 10.88
CA ARG A 17 0.34 -2.75 11.06
C ARG A 17 -0.32 -3.75 10.11
N PRO A 18 0.30 -4.91 9.84
CA PRO A 18 -0.37 -6.03 9.18
C PRO A 18 -1.72 -6.42 9.80
N SER A 19 -1.85 -6.28 11.12
CA SER A 19 -3.07 -6.62 11.87
C SER A 19 -4.28 -5.78 11.45
N SER A 20 -4.09 -4.60 10.85
CA SER A 20 -5.17 -3.79 10.28
C SER A 20 -5.96 -4.53 9.19
N TRP A 21 -5.36 -5.57 8.58
CA TRP A 21 -6.02 -6.42 7.59
C TRP A 21 -6.68 -7.67 8.16
N ASN A 22 -6.62 -7.94 9.47
CA ASN A 22 -7.03 -9.23 10.03
C ASN A 22 -8.44 -9.66 9.62
N ALA A 23 -9.43 -8.76 9.70
CA ALA A 23 -10.80 -9.06 9.33
C ALA A 23 -10.93 -9.49 7.85
N LEU A 24 -10.32 -8.74 6.93
CA LEU A 24 -10.32 -9.08 5.49
C LEU A 24 -9.54 -10.37 5.23
N ALA A 25 -8.36 -10.51 5.83
CA ALA A 25 -7.50 -11.68 5.66
C ALA A 25 -8.19 -12.95 6.14
N GLU A 26 -8.89 -12.92 7.27
CA GLU A 26 -9.69 -14.04 7.76
C GLU A 26 -10.84 -14.38 6.82
N GLY A 27 -11.57 -13.38 6.32
CA GLY A 27 -12.65 -13.58 5.35
C GLY A 27 -12.15 -14.27 4.08
N LEU A 28 -11.03 -13.82 3.53
CA LEU A 28 -10.40 -14.41 2.35
C LEU A 28 -9.88 -15.83 2.62
N ARG A 29 -9.24 -16.07 3.77
CA ARG A 29 -8.77 -17.40 4.17
C ARG A 29 -9.92 -18.38 4.33
N LYS A 30 -11.06 -17.97 4.89
CA LYS A 30 -12.29 -18.79 4.98
C LYS A 30 -12.82 -19.19 3.60
N GLN A 31 -12.56 -18.38 2.57
CA GLN A 31 -12.87 -18.71 1.18
C GLN A 31 -11.75 -19.53 0.48
N GLY A 32 -10.71 -19.95 1.20
CA GLY A 32 -9.63 -20.80 0.68
C GLY A 32 -8.51 -20.06 -0.06
N TYR A 33 -8.43 -18.73 0.03
CA TYR A 33 -7.30 -17.99 -0.51
C TYR A 33 -6.10 -18.07 0.44
N PRO A 34 -4.87 -18.32 -0.05
CA PRO A 34 -3.66 -17.97 0.68
C PRO A 34 -3.56 -16.45 0.80
N VAL A 35 -3.28 -15.93 2.00
CA VAL A 35 -3.24 -14.48 2.25
C VAL A 35 -1.97 -14.11 3.01
N LEU A 36 -1.21 -13.16 2.46
CA LEU A 36 -0.03 -12.55 3.02
C LEU A 36 -0.33 -11.10 3.42
N THR A 37 0.23 -10.67 4.55
CA THR A 37 0.10 -9.31 5.09
C THR A 37 1.50 -8.83 5.51
N PRO A 38 2.38 -8.46 4.56
CA PRO A 38 3.75 -8.07 4.89
C PRO A 38 3.77 -6.80 5.75
N PRO A 39 4.65 -6.73 6.78
CA PRO A 39 4.91 -5.47 7.48
C PRO A 39 5.69 -4.52 6.56
N LEU A 40 5.43 -3.23 6.66
CA LEU A 40 6.19 -2.21 5.95
C LEU A 40 7.41 -1.82 6.77
N ALA A 41 8.58 -1.74 6.13
CA ALA A 41 9.83 -1.35 6.76
C ALA A 41 9.81 0.13 7.20
N VAL A 42 9.00 0.95 6.52
CA VAL A 42 8.89 2.38 6.81
C VAL A 42 8.02 2.68 8.03
N CYS A 43 7.25 1.71 8.53
CA CYS A 43 6.35 1.86 9.68
C CYS A 43 6.92 1.13 10.90
N GLY A 44 6.82 1.75 12.08
CA GLY A 44 7.28 1.13 13.31
C GLY A 44 6.65 1.76 14.54
N GLU A 45 6.87 1.11 15.68
CA GLU A 45 6.35 1.57 16.95
C GLU A 45 6.91 2.96 17.30
N ALA A 46 6.04 3.87 17.74
CA ALA A 46 6.45 5.23 18.08
C ALA A 46 7.54 5.32 19.18
N THR A 47 7.73 4.25 19.96
CA THR A 47 8.76 4.16 21.00
C THR A 47 10.11 3.65 20.51
N ASP A 48 10.20 3.12 19.28
CA ASP A 48 11.43 2.57 18.71
C ASP A 48 11.50 2.87 17.20
N THR A 49 12.01 4.05 16.86
CA THR A 49 11.95 4.63 15.51
C THR A 49 13.29 4.71 14.80
N LYS A 50 14.41 4.37 15.46
CA LYS A 50 15.77 4.56 14.92
C LYS A 50 16.00 3.81 13.61
N GLN A 51 15.44 2.62 13.48
CA GLN A 51 15.52 1.78 12.29
C GLN A 51 14.65 2.28 11.13
N LEU A 52 13.74 3.22 11.38
CA LEU A 52 12.89 3.82 10.34
C LEU A 52 13.62 4.94 9.59
N VAL A 53 14.60 5.60 10.22
CA VAL A 53 15.29 6.75 9.64
C VAL A 53 15.91 6.39 8.29
N GLY A 54 15.59 7.17 7.26
CA GLY A 54 16.08 6.94 5.89
C GLY A 54 15.45 5.76 5.14
N THR A 55 14.56 4.97 5.75
CA THR A 55 13.85 3.90 5.03
C THR A 55 12.87 4.50 4.02
N THR A 56 12.73 3.85 2.87
CA THR A 56 11.96 4.35 1.73
C THR A 56 10.94 3.33 1.24
N ALA A 57 10.11 3.70 0.26
CA ALA A 57 9.24 2.76 -0.42
C ALA A 57 10.00 1.57 -1.05
N LEU A 58 11.30 1.71 -1.36
CA LEU A 58 12.10 0.59 -1.88
C LEU A 58 12.42 -0.46 -0.81
N ASP A 59 12.49 -0.07 0.46
CA ASP A 59 12.59 -1.02 1.58
C ASP A 59 11.32 -1.86 1.68
N ASP A 60 10.16 -1.22 1.56
CA ASP A 60 8.87 -1.89 1.52
C ASP A 60 8.75 -2.85 0.32
N VAL A 61 9.23 -2.44 -0.87
CA VAL A 61 9.28 -3.30 -2.07
C VAL A 61 10.09 -4.57 -1.78
N ARG A 62 11.24 -4.46 -1.11
CA ARG A 62 12.05 -5.63 -0.73
C ARG A 62 11.29 -6.58 0.20
N ILE A 63 10.50 -6.06 1.14
CA ILE A 63 9.68 -6.89 2.04
C ILE A 63 8.52 -7.54 1.27
N ILE A 64 7.86 -6.82 0.37
CA ILE A 64 6.81 -7.39 -0.48
C ILE A 64 7.39 -8.52 -1.33
N HIS A 65 8.52 -8.27 -2.03
CA HIS A 65 9.20 -9.26 -2.85
C HIS A 65 9.65 -10.49 -2.07
N SER A 66 10.24 -10.33 -0.89
CA SER A 66 10.67 -11.48 -0.06
C SER A 66 9.51 -12.40 0.34
N ASN A 67 8.29 -11.85 0.43
CA ASN A 67 7.08 -12.61 0.72
C ASN A 67 6.45 -13.26 -0.52
N ILE A 68 6.48 -12.59 -1.68
CA ILE A 68 5.74 -13.06 -2.87
C ILE A 68 6.59 -13.90 -3.83
N LEU A 69 7.88 -13.60 -3.98
CA LEU A 69 8.76 -14.27 -4.95
C LEU A 69 8.79 -15.79 -4.76
N PRO A 70 8.85 -16.35 -3.53
CA PRO A 70 8.79 -17.80 -3.35
C PRO A 70 7.53 -18.43 -3.95
N PHE A 71 6.38 -17.75 -3.93
CA PHE A 71 5.16 -18.23 -4.57
C PHE A 71 5.26 -18.13 -6.09
N LEU A 72 5.73 -16.99 -6.60
CA LEU A 72 5.86 -16.77 -8.04
C LEU A 72 6.83 -17.77 -8.68
N ASP A 73 7.97 -18.03 -8.03
CA ASP A 73 8.99 -18.98 -8.49
C ASP A 73 8.48 -20.44 -8.50
N ASN A 74 7.46 -20.73 -7.68
CA ASN A 74 6.71 -21.99 -7.73
C ASN A 74 5.54 -21.97 -8.73
N GLY A 75 5.54 -21.02 -9.66
CA GLY A 75 4.53 -20.89 -10.71
C GLY A 75 3.17 -20.37 -10.25
N ARG A 76 3.06 -19.82 -9.03
CA ARG A 76 1.80 -19.30 -8.51
C ARG A 76 1.51 -17.90 -9.05
N GLU A 77 0.22 -17.58 -9.10
CA GLU A 77 -0.26 -16.25 -9.41
C GLU A 77 -0.58 -15.47 -8.12
N CYS A 78 -0.34 -14.16 -8.13
CA CYS A 78 -0.65 -13.26 -7.02
C CYS A 78 -1.62 -12.15 -7.45
N VAL A 79 -2.46 -11.71 -6.51
CA VAL A 79 -3.20 -10.45 -6.58
C VAL A 79 -2.72 -9.56 -5.45
N VAL A 80 -2.26 -8.36 -5.81
CA VAL A 80 -1.81 -7.36 -4.83
C VAL A 80 -2.97 -6.44 -4.50
N VAL A 81 -3.29 -6.30 -3.22
CA VAL A 81 -4.29 -5.39 -2.69
C VAL A 81 -3.57 -4.35 -1.84
N SER A 82 -3.75 -3.07 -2.13
CA SER A 82 -3.05 -1.99 -1.43
C SER A 82 -4.02 -0.97 -0.86
N HIS A 83 -3.64 -0.30 0.22
CA HIS A 83 -4.39 0.79 0.83
C HIS A 83 -3.53 2.04 1.00
N SER A 84 -4.06 3.21 0.61
CA SER A 84 -3.42 4.52 0.86
C SER A 84 -1.94 4.55 0.42
N TYR A 85 -1.01 4.98 1.29
CA TYR A 85 0.44 4.97 1.03
C TYR A 85 0.93 3.62 0.48
N GLY A 86 0.38 2.49 0.93
CA GLY A 86 0.77 1.15 0.49
C GLY A 86 0.66 0.94 -1.02
N SER A 87 -0.10 1.77 -1.73
CA SER A 87 -0.18 1.76 -3.19
C SER A 87 1.12 2.14 -3.89
N LEU A 88 1.99 2.94 -3.26
CA LEU A 88 3.31 3.27 -3.80
C LEU A 88 4.23 2.04 -3.85
N PRO A 89 4.59 1.39 -2.71
CA PRO A 89 5.44 0.21 -2.76
C PRO A 89 4.75 -0.97 -3.46
N ALA A 90 3.42 -1.08 -3.43
CA ALA A 90 2.70 -2.08 -4.23
C ALA A 90 2.90 -1.85 -5.74
N THR A 91 2.76 -0.61 -6.22
CA THR A 91 3.00 -0.25 -7.63
C THR A 91 4.44 -0.61 -8.03
N LEU A 92 5.42 -0.18 -7.24
CA LEU A 92 6.83 -0.48 -7.50
C LEU A 92 7.13 -1.98 -7.46
N ALA A 93 6.48 -2.74 -6.59
CA ALA A 93 6.68 -4.19 -6.49
C ALA A 93 6.12 -4.96 -7.70
N VAL A 94 5.22 -4.37 -8.48
CA VAL A 94 4.68 -4.98 -9.71
C VAL A 94 5.69 -4.95 -10.85
N GLU A 95 6.58 -3.96 -10.91
CA GLU A 95 7.54 -3.77 -12.00
C GLU A 95 8.37 -5.04 -12.27
N GLY A 96 8.25 -5.58 -13.47
CA GLY A 96 8.99 -6.77 -13.90
C GLY A 96 8.55 -8.08 -13.25
N GLN A 97 7.44 -8.08 -12.48
CA GLN A 97 6.89 -9.22 -11.74
C GLN A 97 5.48 -9.64 -12.20
N THR A 98 4.92 -9.00 -13.23
CA THR A 98 3.68 -9.50 -13.84
C THR A 98 3.89 -10.85 -14.51
N ILE A 99 2.80 -11.59 -14.78
CA ILE A 99 2.86 -12.88 -15.49
C ILE A 99 3.60 -12.74 -16.83
N GLU A 100 3.26 -11.72 -17.61
CA GLU A 100 3.85 -11.50 -18.94
C GLU A 100 5.33 -11.13 -18.87
N GLU A 101 5.70 -10.21 -17.97
CA GLU A 101 7.11 -9.80 -17.79
C GLU A 101 7.99 -10.94 -17.27
N ARG A 102 7.45 -11.80 -16.41
CA ARG A 102 8.16 -13.00 -15.92
C ARG A 102 8.28 -14.05 -17.01
N ALA A 103 7.21 -14.31 -17.76
CA ALA A 103 7.23 -15.24 -18.89
C ALA A 103 8.26 -14.82 -19.95
N ALA A 104 8.39 -13.51 -20.24
CA ALA A 104 9.41 -12.98 -21.14
C ALA A 104 10.86 -13.26 -20.68
N LYS A 105 11.07 -13.53 -19.38
CA LYS A 105 12.34 -13.91 -18.77
C LYS A 105 12.48 -15.44 -18.59
N GLY A 106 11.54 -16.23 -19.11
CA GLY A 106 11.52 -17.69 -18.92
C GLY A 106 11.14 -18.11 -17.49
N LEU A 107 10.54 -17.22 -16.69
CA LEU A 107 10.10 -17.50 -15.33
C LEU A 107 8.61 -17.84 -15.31
N SER A 108 8.21 -18.69 -14.36
CA SER A 108 6.81 -19.04 -14.11
C SER A 108 6.15 -18.08 -13.10
N GLY A 109 4.82 -18.15 -13.02
CA GLY A 109 4.01 -17.37 -12.09
C GLY A 109 4.03 -15.87 -12.39
N GLY A 110 3.36 -15.10 -11.55
CA GLY A 110 3.41 -13.64 -11.61
C GLY A 110 2.24 -12.94 -10.95
N ILE A 111 2.34 -11.63 -10.86
CA ILE A 111 1.24 -10.78 -10.41
C ILE A 111 0.25 -10.63 -11.57
N LYS A 112 -1.00 -10.99 -11.33
CA LYS A 112 -2.04 -11.04 -12.37
C LYS A 112 -3.00 -9.87 -12.33
N ALA A 113 -3.18 -9.26 -11.16
CA ALA A 113 -4.08 -8.13 -10.95
C ALA A 113 -3.66 -7.32 -9.72
N MET A 114 -4.07 -6.06 -9.72
CA MET A 114 -3.90 -5.13 -8.61
C MET A 114 -5.26 -4.55 -8.21
N VAL A 115 -5.49 -4.47 -6.90
CA VAL A 115 -6.63 -3.78 -6.29
C VAL A 115 -6.10 -2.68 -5.39
N THR A 116 -6.62 -1.47 -5.52
CA THR A 116 -6.17 -0.31 -4.77
C THR A 116 -7.36 0.30 -4.05
N ILE A 117 -7.28 0.45 -2.73
CA ILE A 117 -8.32 1.02 -1.86
C ILE A 117 -7.83 2.38 -1.37
N ALA A 118 -8.56 3.45 -1.67
CA ALA A 118 -8.19 4.82 -1.26
C ALA A 118 -6.70 5.18 -1.51
N GLY A 119 -6.13 4.67 -2.60
CA GLY A 119 -4.70 4.65 -2.83
C GLY A 119 -4.18 5.73 -3.76
N PHE A 120 -2.87 5.92 -3.73
CA PHE A 120 -2.21 6.99 -4.48
C PHE A 120 -1.78 6.56 -5.88
N SER A 121 -1.73 7.52 -6.81
CA SER A 121 -1.16 7.32 -8.15
C SER A 121 -0.42 8.57 -8.59
N TYR A 122 0.85 8.39 -8.93
CA TYR A 122 1.75 9.48 -9.28
C TYR A 122 1.51 9.91 -10.73
N PRO A 123 1.27 11.21 -11.00
CA PRO A 123 0.92 11.68 -12.34
C PRO A 123 2.13 11.80 -13.28
N VAL A 124 3.34 11.98 -12.74
CA VAL A 124 4.56 12.20 -13.51
C VAL A 124 5.69 11.35 -12.93
N ARG A 125 6.40 10.63 -13.79
CA ARG A 125 7.58 9.84 -13.41
C ARG A 125 8.68 10.73 -12.84
N GLY A 126 9.31 10.28 -11.76
CA GLY A 126 10.40 10.98 -11.08
C GLY A 126 9.99 12.26 -10.36
N LYS A 127 8.69 12.47 -10.14
CA LYS A 127 8.13 13.62 -9.41
C LYS A 127 7.37 13.16 -8.18
N SER A 128 7.00 14.11 -7.33
CA SER A 128 6.18 13.88 -6.16
C SER A 128 4.74 13.49 -6.52
N ILE A 129 3.94 13.15 -5.52
CA ILE A 129 2.51 12.86 -5.71
C ILE A 129 1.73 14.08 -6.26
N MET A 130 2.27 15.29 -6.11
CA MET A 130 1.71 16.52 -6.68
C MET A 130 2.06 16.71 -8.16
N GLY A 131 2.99 15.92 -8.70
CA GLY A 131 3.43 15.98 -10.10
C GLY A 131 4.58 16.95 -10.37
N ASP A 132 5.25 17.44 -9.33
CA ASP A 132 6.40 18.35 -9.42
C ASP A 132 7.55 17.91 -8.48
N ASP A 133 8.58 18.74 -8.34
CA ASP A 133 9.74 18.46 -7.47
C ASP A 133 9.50 18.83 -6.00
N SER A 134 8.31 19.28 -5.62
CA SER A 134 8.01 19.65 -4.24
C SER A 134 7.87 18.41 -3.36
N GLU A 135 8.35 18.49 -2.13
CA GLU A 135 8.06 17.44 -1.16
C GLU A 135 6.57 17.49 -0.74
N PRO A 136 5.91 16.33 -0.54
CA PRO A 136 4.54 16.33 -0.05
C PRO A 136 4.42 17.03 1.32
N PRO A 137 3.39 17.85 1.56
CA PRO A 137 3.28 18.61 2.80
C PRO A 137 3.19 17.71 4.04
N ILE A 138 3.65 18.23 5.17
CA ILE A 138 3.42 17.60 6.48
C ILE A 138 1.97 17.92 6.89
N MET A 139 1.17 16.89 7.13
CA MET A 139 -0.23 17.04 7.51
C MET A 139 -0.38 17.61 8.92
N PRO A 140 -1.47 18.34 9.24
CA PRO A 140 -1.68 18.94 10.56
C PRO A 140 -1.68 17.95 11.74
N TYR A 141 -1.95 16.68 11.46
CA TYR A 141 -1.95 15.58 12.43
C TYR A 141 -0.61 14.82 12.49
N HIS A 142 0.46 15.36 11.91
CA HIS A 142 1.81 14.82 12.03
C HIS A 142 2.68 15.72 12.92
N VAL A 143 3.62 15.11 13.63
CA VAL A 143 4.80 15.76 14.20
C VAL A 143 6.02 15.15 13.54
N LEU A 144 6.93 15.99 13.02
CA LEU A 144 8.19 15.52 12.42
C LEU A 144 9.32 15.68 13.43
N GLU A 145 9.92 14.56 13.83
CA GLU A 145 11.07 14.50 14.75
C GLU A 145 12.12 13.57 14.15
N GLU A 146 13.37 14.03 14.03
CA GLU A 146 14.50 13.20 13.57
C GLU A 146 14.20 12.40 12.27
N GLU A 147 13.58 13.05 11.28
CA GLU A 147 13.16 12.44 9.99
C GLU A 147 12.00 11.43 10.08
N ILE A 148 11.35 11.32 11.23
CA ILE A 148 10.21 10.43 11.48
C ILE A 148 8.94 11.25 11.69
N LEU A 149 7.89 10.86 10.97
CA LEU A 149 6.54 11.37 11.19
C LEU A 149 5.87 10.55 12.31
N HIS A 150 5.43 11.25 13.35
CA HIS A 150 4.63 10.72 14.44
C HIS A 150 3.18 11.14 14.25
N LEU A 151 2.26 10.17 14.33
CA LEU A 151 0.83 10.39 14.16
C LEU A 151 0.22 10.94 15.45
N GLN A 152 -0.41 12.11 15.38
CA GLN A 152 -1.12 12.73 16.49
C GLN A 152 -2.56 12.22 16.58
N GLU A 153 -3.13 12.19 17.79
CA GLU A 153 -4.49 11.69 18.06
C GLU A 153 -5.58 12.42 17.26
N THR A 154 -5.32 13.64 16.80
CA THR A 154 -6.20 14.37 15.87
C THR A 154 -6.43 13.64 14.54
N ALA A 155 -5.61 12.65 14.18
CA ALA A 155 -5.84 11.78 13.02
C ALA A 155 -6.94 10.74 13.26
N LYS A 156 -7.18 10.33 14.52
CA LYS A 156 -8.15 9.28 14.89
C LYS A 156 -9.55 9.50 14.31
N PRO A 157 -10.20 10.67 14.48
CA PRO A 157 -11.52 10.92 13.91
C PRO A 157 -11.53 11.10 12.38
N LEU A 158 -10.36 11.19 11.74
CA LEU A 158 -10.24 11.25 10.27
C LEU A 158 -10.08 9.85 9.67
N PHE A 159 -9.23 9.01 10.28
CA PHE A 159 -8.91 7.67 9.78
C PHE A 159 -10.03 6.66 10.01
N TYR A 160 -10.83 6.87 11.05
CA TYR A 160 -11.87 5.95 11.51
C TYR A 160 -13.20 6.68 11.73
N SER A 161 -13.51 7.64 10.84
CA SER A 161 -14.66 8.53 10.97
C SER A 161 -16.02 7.83 10.95
N ASP A 162 -16.07 6.61 10.41
CA ASP A 162 -17.25 5.76 10.30
C ASP A 162 -17.43 4.81 11.51
N LEU A 163 -16.45 4.74 12.41
CA LEU A 163 -16.51 3.93 13.63
C LEU A 163 -17.06 4.73 14.81
N ASN A 164 -17.71 4.01 15.74
CA ASN A 164 -18.02 4.55 17.06
C ASN A 164 -16.73 4.74 17.90
N GLN A 165 -16.84 5.41 19.05
CA GLN A 165 -15.68 5.74 19.89
C GLN A 165 -14.84 4.51 20.26
N GLU A 166 -15.48 3.41 20.67
CA GLU A 166 -14.79 2.16 21.02
C GLU A 166 -14.01 1.57 19.83
N GLY A 167 -14.62 1.56 18.65
CA GLY A 167 -13.97 1.12 17.42
C GLY A 167 -12.81 2.01 17.01
N GLN A 168 -12.96 3.33 17.14
CA GLN A 168 -11.88 4.28 16.89
C GLN A 168 -10.70 4.06 17.82
N ASP A 169 -10.96 3.87 19.13
CA ASP A 169 -9.91 3.65 20.12
C ASP A 169 -9.18 2.32 19.88
N ALA A 170 -9.92 1.24 19.61
CA ALA A 170 -9.33 -0.06 19.29
C ALA A 170 -8.48 -0.01 17.99
N ALA A 171 -8.96 0.67 16.95
CA ALA A 171 -8.22 0.83 15.70
C ALA A 171 -6.97 1.69 15.91
N TRP A 172 -7.07 2.77 16.69
CA TRP A 172 -5.97 3.65 17.05
C TRP A 172 -4.88 2.94 17.85
N GLU A 173 -5.24 2.12 18.84
CA GLU A 173 -4.29 1.30 19.61
C GLU A 173 -3.53 0.31 18.71
N ASN A 174 -4.17 -0.18 17.66
CA ASN A 174 -3.57 -1.12 16.72
C ASN A 174 -2.58 -0.47 15.72
N LEU A 175 -2.49 0.86 15.64
CA LEU A 175 -1.52 1.55 14.80
C LEU A 175 -0.10 1.54 15.41
N SER A 176 0.90 1.49 14.54
CA SER A 176 2.32 1.67 14.87
C SER A 176 2.66 3.14 15.17
N LYS A 177 1.93 4.09 14.54
CA LYS A 177 1.97 5.54 14.80
C LYS A 177 3.26 6.28 14.46
N ALA A 178 4.32 5.61 13.99
CA ALA A 178 5.49 6.25 13.42
C ALA A 178 5.79 5.76 12.00
N GLN A 179 6.26 6.69 11.16
CA GLN A 179 6.66 6.40 9.78
C GLN A 179 7.85 7.26 9.32
N SER A 180 8.77 6.65 8.57
CA SER A 180 9.87 7.36 7.91
C SER A 180 9.36 8.47 6.99
N ARG A 181 9.86 9.71 7.14
CA ARG A 181 9.56 10.81 6.22
C ARG A 181 10.10 10.53 4.82
N ALA A 182 11.25 9.87 4.71
CA ALA A 182 11.89 9.56 3.43
C ALA A 182 11.01 8.68 2.53
N SER A 183 10.08 7.91 3.11
CA SER A 183 9.09 7.12 2.36
C SER A 183 8.15 7.97 1.51
N PHE A 184 7.70 9.13 2.02
CA PHE A 184 6.83 10.07 1.29
C PHE A 184 7.62 10.91 0.29
N CYS A 185 8.92 11.09 0.51
CA CYS A 185 9.81 11.84 -0.39
C CYS A 185 10.45 10.94 -1.47
N HIS A 186 10.01 9.69 -1.61
CA HIS A 186 10.41 8.84 -2.72
C HIS A 186 9.64 9.21 -4.00
N PHE A 187 10.36 9.62 -5.05
CA PHE A 187 9.78 10.02 -6.34
C PHE A 187 9.96 8.89 -7.38
N PRO A 188 8.90 8.10 -7.67
CA PRO A 188 9.02 6.86 -8.41
C PRO A 188 9.18 7.09 -9.91
N GLN A 189 10.08 6.32 -10.55
CA GLN A 189 10.21 6.28 -12.02
C GLN A 189 9.17 5.37 -12.67
N PHE A 190 8.81 4.28 -12.00
CA PHE A 190 7.73 3.39 -12.41
C PHE A 190 6.44 3.80 -11.69
N ILE A 191 5.39 4.10 -12.45
CA ILE A 191 4.13 4.61 -11.91
C ILE A 191 2.95 3.73 -12.33
N THR A 192 1.81 3.90 -11.67
CA THR A 192 0.63 3.04 -11.87
C THR A 192 0.14 2.99 -13.31
N SER A 193 0.31 4.04 -14.11
CA SER A 193 -0.05 4.04 -15.53
C SER A 193 0.83 3.12 -16.39
N ASP A 194 2.00 2.70 -15.89
CA ASP A 194 2.92 1.80 -16.58
C ASP A 194 2.52 0.32 -16.43
N ILE A 195 1.66 0.02 -15.45
CA ILE A 195 1.17 -1.33 -15.17
C ILE A 195 0.09 -1.70 -16.19
N LEU A 196 0.29 -2.82 -16.91
CA LEU A 196 -0.61 -3.28 -17.98
C LEU A 196 -1.63 -4.34 -17.55
N ILE A 197 -1.40 -5.02 -16.43
CA ILE A 197 -2.35 -6.00 -15.87
C ILE A 197 -3.64 -5.31 -15.37
N THR A 198 -4.68 -6.10 -15.12
CA THR A 198 -5.94 -5.59 -14.57
C THR A 198 -5.72 -4.81 -13.27
N LYS A 199 -6.21 -3.57 -13.25
CA LYS A 199 -6.19 -2.69 -12.07
C LYS A 199 -7.60 -2.29 -11.68
N THR A 200 -7.97 -2.51 -10.43
CA THR A 200 -9.26 -2.11 -9.84
C THR A 200 -9.03 -1.05 -8.76
N TYR A 201 -9.81 0.02 -8.79
CA TYR A 201 -9.82 1.03 -7.73
C TYR A 201 -11.10 0.89 -6.90
N ILE A 202 -10.96 0.85 -5.59
CA ILE A 202 -12.07 0.88 -4.62
C ILE A 202 -12.07 2.26 -3.97
N LEU A 203 -13.09 3.04 -4.30
CA LEU A 203 -13.33 4.37 -3.76
C LEU A 203 -13.98 4.25 -2.36
N CYS A 204 -13.47 5.01 -1.40
CA CYS A 204 -14.07 5.12 -0.07
C CYS A 204 -14.80 6.47 0.03
N GLU A 205 -16.12 6.48 -0.23
CA GLU A 205 -16.93 7.71 -0.40
C GLU A 205 -17.03 8.59 0.85
N GLU A 206 -16.79 8.04 2.03
CA GLU A 206 -16.84 8.77 3.31
C GLU A 206 -15.46 9.09 3.89
N ASP A 207 -14.38 8.76 3.17
CA ASP A 207 -13.00 8.94 3.64
C ASP A 207 -12.69 10.41 3.97
N LYS A 208 -12.19 10.64 5.19
CA LYS A 208 -11.78 11.97 5.68
C LYS A 208 -10.26 12.17 5.71
N ALA A 209 -9.48 11.13 5.44
CA ALA A 209 -8.03 11.17 5.33
C ALA A 209 -7.59 11.45 3.89
N VAL A 210 -8.20 10.78 2.91
CA VAL A 210 -8.01 11.00 1.48
C VAL A 210 -9.36 11.35 0.87
N ASP A 211 -9.63 12.64 0.74
CA ASP A 211 -10.92 13.12 0.22
C ASP A 211 -11.32 12.38 -1.09
N PRO A 212 -12.59 11.94 -1.24
CA PRO A 212 -13.05 11.20 -2.42
C PRO A 212 -12.71 11.87 -3.75
N VAL A 213 -12.69 13.21 -3.81
CA VAL A 213 -12.30 13.94 -5.03
C VAL A 213 -10.85 13.65 -5.42
N HIS A 214 -9.95 13.55 -4.44
CA HIS A 214 -8.56 13.16 -4.69
C HIS A 214 -8.46 11.69 -5.09
N GLN A 215 -9.24 10.81 -4.46
CA GLN A 215 -9.29 9.40 -4.84
C GLN A 215 -9.76 9.21 -6.29
N GLU A 216 -10.78 9.95 -6.73
CA GLU A 216 -11.23 9.93 -8.13
C GLU A 216 -10.13 10.42 -9.09
N ALA A 217 -9.39 11.45 -8.70
CA ALA A 217 -8.24 11.92 -9.47
C ALA A 217 -7.14 10.85 -9.56
N PHE A 218 -6.79 10.18 -8.46
CA PHE A 218 -5.83 9.09 -8.45
C PHE A 218 -6.29 7.89 -9.28
N ALA A 219 -7.57 7.51 -9.19
CA ALA A 219 -8.14 6.45 -10.01
C ALA A 219 -8.01 6.77 -11.52
N LYS A 220 -8.24 8.03 -11.90
CA LYS A 220 -8.06 8.50 -13.29
C LYS A 220 -6.58 8.52 -13.71
N ILE A 221 -5.70 9.06 -12.86
CA ILE A 221 -4.25 9.14 -13.12
C ILE A 221 -3.66 7.74 -13.32
N GLY A 222 -3.99 6.79 -12.43
CA GLY A 222 -3.48 5.43 -12.49
C GLY A 222 -4.14 4.55 -13.57
N GLN A 223 -5.11 5.08 -14.33
CA GLN A 223 -5.85 4.37 -15.37
C GLN A 223 -6.49 3.08 -14.85
N TYR A 224 -7.16 3.17 -13.69
CA TYR A 224 -7.87 2.03 -13.10
C TYR A 224 -9.22 1.80 -13.79
N HIS A 225 -9.69 0.56 -13.76
CA HIS A 225 -11.11 0.29 -13.97
C HIS A 225 -11.88 0.73 -12.73
N LYS A 226 -12.87 1.62 -12.93
CA LYS A 226 -13.88 1.90 -11.93
C LYS A 226 -14.83 0.70 -11.86
N VAL A 227 -15.05 0.16 -10.66
CA VAL A 227 -15.97 -0.95 -10.39
C VAL A 227 -16.98 -0.47 -9.37
#